data_AF-A0A660QWG0-F1
#
_entry.id   AF-A0A660QWG0-F1
#
_cell.length_a   1.000
_cell.length_b   1.000
_cell.length_c   1.000
_cell.angle_alpha   90.00
_cell.angle_beta   90.00
_cell.angle_gamma   90.00
#
_symmetry.space_group_name_H-M   'P 1'
#
loop_
_entity.id
_entity.type
_entity.pdbx_description
1 polymer ?
#
loop_
_entity_poly.entity_id
_entity_poly.type
_entity_poly.pdbx_seq_one_letter_code
_entity_poly.pdbx_strand_id
1 'polypeptide(L)' 'QEREKQGVTQVALAKLIGSSQSRVAKMEAGDSSVTIDLLMRALLALGLTKKDLSRIVAKADQIAASV' A
#
# COMPACT_ATOMS: atom_id res chain seq x y z
N GLN A 1 -6.41 -4.07 1.52
CA GLN A 1 -6.41 -5.42 0.91
C GLN A 1 -5.17 -6.23 1.33
N GLU A 2 -3.94 -5.85 0.98
CA GLU A 2 -2.74 -6.66 1.36
C GLU A 2 -2.56 -6.83 2.87
N ARG A 3 -2.80 -5.75 3.63
CA ARG A 3 -2.90 -5.76 5.09
C ARG A 3 -3.85 -6.85 5.61
N GLU A 4 -5.00 -7.02 4.97
CA GLU A 4 -6.05 -7.97 5.39
C GLU A 4 -5.64 -9.40 5.14
N LYS A 5 -4.95 -9.67 4.03
CA LYS A 5 -4.37 -10.98 3.74
C LYS A 5 -3.38 -11.43 4.83
N GLN A 6 -2.77 -10.46 5.52
CA GLN A 6 -1.83 -10.71 6.60
C GLN A 6 -2.45 -10.60 8.00
N GLY A 7 -3.77 -10.41 8.10
CA GLY A 7 -4.46 -10.30 9.39
C GLY A 7 -4.08 -9.07 10.23
N VAL A 8 -3.44 -8.07 9.63
CA VAL A 8 -3.00 -6.84 10.33
C VAL A 8 -4.17 -5.86 10.38
N THR A 9 -4.40 -5.10 11.45
CA THR A 9 -5.46 -4.05 11.48
C THR A 9 -4.94 -2.71 10.93
N GLN A 10 -5.81 -1.79 10.51
CA GLN A 10 -5.37 -0.46 10.03
C GLN A 10 -4.57 0.29 11.10
N VAL A 11 -4.96 0.17 12.38
CA VAL A 11 -4.23 0.76 13.51
C VAL A 11 -2.85 0.12 13.68
N ALA A 12 -2.76 -1.21 13.55
CA ALA A 12 -1.49 -1.92 13.66
C ALA A 12 -0.52 -1.51 12.54
N LEU A 13 -0.99 -1.45 11.30
CA LEU A 13 -0.18 -0.96 10.18
C LEU A 13 0.24 0.50 10.37
N ALA A 14 -0.68 1.36 10.84
CA ALA A 14 -0.37 2.76 11.11
C ALA A 14 0.77 2.90 12.12
N LYS A 15 0.73 2.15 13.22
CA LYS A 15 1.82 2.11 14.21
C LYS A 15 3.14 1.62 13.59
N LEU A 16 3.07 0.57 12.78
CA LEU A 16 4.24 -0.04 12.13
C LEU A 16 4.97 0.94 11.19
N ILE A 17 4.23 1.81 10.50
CA ILE A 17 4.81 2.78 9.54
C ILE A 17 4.91 4.21 10.10
N GLY A 18 4.71 4.40 11.41
CA GLY A 18 4.79 5.73 12.04
C GLY A 18 3.75 6.72 11.52
N SER A 19 2.53 6.26 11.25
CA SER A 19 1.42 7.05 10.71
C SER A 19 0.16 6.97 11.57
N SER A 20 -0.92 7.61 11.12
CA SER A 20 -2.24 7.54 11.78
C SER A 20 -3.15 6.53 11.08
N GLN A 21 -4.11 5.97 11.81
CA GLN A 21 -5.11 5.06 11.23
C GLN A 21 -5.91 5.75 10.11
N SER A 22 -6.30 7.02 10.27
CA SER A 22 -6.98 7.78 9.22
C SER A 22 -6.13 7.90 7.95
N ARG A 23 -4.81 8.07 8.07
CA ARG A 23 -3.90 8.08 6.92
C ARG A 23 -3.85 6.71 6.23
N VAL A 24 -3.85 5.62 6.99
CA VAL A 24 -3.94 4.26 6.42
C VAL A 24 -5.29 4.03 5.75
N ALA A 25 -6.40 4.51 6.33
CA ALA A 25 -7.72 4.41 5.69
C ALA A 25 -7.78 5.18 4.36
N LYS A 26 -7.24 6.40 4.31
CA LYS A 26 -7.09 7.18 3.08
C LYS A 26 -6.23 6.48 2.04
N MET A 27 -5.14 5.85 2.49
CA MET A 27 -4.26 5.06 1.63
C MET A 27 -5.00 3.89 1.00
N GLU A 28 -5.75 3.13 1.79
CA GLU A 28 -6.55 2.00 1.28
C GLU A 28 -7.71 2.46 0.37
N ALA A 29 -8.19 3.69 0.53
CA ALA A 29 -9.21 4.32 -0.33
C ALA A 29 -8.65 4.94 -1.62
N GLY A 30 -7.32 4.96 -1.82
CA GLY A 30 -6.69 5.58 -3.00
C GLY A 30 -6.76 7.12 -3.01
N ASP A 31 -6.83 7.75 -1.83
CA ASP A 31 -6.88 9.20 -1.69
C ASP A 31 -5.60 9.86 -2.24
N SER A 32 -5.77 10.87 -3.11
CA SER A 32 -4.66 11.59 -3.77
C SER A 32 -3.69 12.32 -2.83
N SER A 33 -4.06 12.54 -1.56
CA SER A 33 -3.18 13.13 -0.54
C SER A 33 -2.14 12.15 0.02
N VAL A 34 -2.23 10.88 -0.35
CA VAL A 34 -1.28 9.84 0.08
C VAL A 34 -0.12 9.76 -0.88
N THR A 35 1.10 9.87 -0.35
CA THR A 35 2.32 9.84 -1.15
C THR A 35 2.69 8.41 -1.54
N ILE A 36 3.36 8.27 -2.69
CA ILE A 36 3.92 7.00 -3.15
C ILE A 36 4.92 6.44 -2.13
N ASP A 37 5.76 7.28 -1.53
CA ASP A 37 6.69 6.84 -0.47
C ASP A 37 5.96 6.18 0.71
N LEU A 38 4.83 6.74 1.15
CA LEU A 38 4.07 6.19 2.26
C LEU A 38 3.40 4.86 1.89
N LEU A 39 2.87 4.75 0.66
CA LEU A 39 2.37 3.48 0.10
C LEU A 39 3.47 2.42 0.06
N MET A 40 4.65 2.78 -0.43
CA MET A 40 5.81 1.88 -0.53
C MET A 40 6.26 1.39 0.85
N ARG A 41 6.34 2.28 1.84
CA ARG A 41 6.65 1.90 3.23
C ARG A 41 5.63 0.91 3.79
N ALA A 42 4.33 1.13 3.54
CA ALA A 42 3.29 0.22 4.00
C ALA A 42 3.41 -1.19 3.38
N LEU A 43 3.67 -1.27 2.07
CA LEU A 43 3.85 -2.54 1.39
C LEU A 43 5.10 -3.29 1.88
N LEU A 44 6.21 -2.58 2.05
CA LEU A 44 7.45 -3.17 2.58
C LEU A 44 7.32 -3.60 4.05
N ALA A 45 6.58 -2.83 4.86
CA ALA A 45 6.30 -3.16 6.26
C ALA A 45 5.41 -4.41 6.40
N LEU A 46 4.56 -4.67 5.41
CA LEU A 46 3.82 -5.92 5.24
C LEU A 46 4.69 -7.03 4.62
N GLY A 47 5.99 -6.85 4.45
CA GLY A 47 6.89 -7.91 3.97
C GLY A 47 6.81 -8.19 2.47
N LEU A 48 6.24 -7.29 1.66
CA LEU A 48 6.29 -7.44 0.21
C LEU A 48 7.72 -7.27 -0.29
N THR A 49 8.11 -8.15 -1.21
CA THR A 49 9.44 -8.10 -1.80
C THR A 49 9.47 -7.11 -2.96
N LYS A 50 10.69 -6.70 -3.38
CA LYS A 50 10.88 -5.92 -4.61
C LYS A 50 10.23 -6.57 -5.83
N LYS A 51 10.20 -7.91 -5.88
CA LYS A 51 9.57 -8.68 -6.97
C LYS A 51 8.05 -8.60 -6.93
N ASP A 52 7.45 -8.51 -5.75
CA ASP A 52 5.99 -8.33 -5.62
C ASP A 52 5.59 -6.93 -6.07
N LEU A 53 6.36 -5.93 -5.66
CA LEU A 53 6.17 -4.54 -6.07
C LEU A 53 6.30 -4.37 -7.58
N SER A 54 7.31 -4.96 -8.22
CA SER A 54 7.49 -4.86 -9.67
C SER A 54 6.31 -5.46 -10.43
N ARG A 55 5.72 -6.57 -9.96
CA ARG A 55 4.51 -7.14 -10.57
C ARG A 55 3.29 -6.23 -10.41
N ILE A 56 3.14 -5.57 -9.26
CA ILE A 56 2.04 -4.64 -9.01
C ILE A 56 2.13 -3.44 -9.98
N VAL A 57 3.33 -2.84 -10.11
CA VAL A 57 3.55 -1.69 -11.00
C VAL A 57 3.38 -2.09 -12.47
N ALA A 58 3.96 -3.21 -12.89
CA ALA A 58 3.82 -3.70 -14.27
C ALA A 58 2.34 -3.95 -14.63
N LYS A 59 1.53 -4.43 -13.68
CA LYS A 59 0.10 -4.61 -13.89
C LYS A 59 -0.64 -3.27 -14.01
N ALA A 60 -0.24 -2.26 -13.24
CA ALA A 60 -0.79 -0.91 -13.35
C ALA A 60 -0.46 -0.27 -14.72
N ASP A 61 0.76 -0.46 -15.23
CA ASP A 61 1.17 0.02 -16.55
C ASP A 61 0.37 -0.63 -17.68
N GLN A 62 0.09 -1.95 -17.58
CA GLN A 62 -0.77 -2.65 -18.55
C GLN A 62 -2.21 -2.14 -18.54
N ILE A 63 -2.74 -1.79 -17.37
CA ILE A 63 -4.06 -1.15 -17.26
C ILE A 63 -4.00 0.22 -17.93
N ALA A 64 -2.97 1.03 -17.68
CA ALA A 64 -2.83 2.34 -18.32
C ALA A 64 -2.68 2.27 -19.84
N ALA A 65 -2.03 1.23 -20.36
CA ALA A 65 -1.86 1.01 -21.80
C ALA A 65 -3.08 0.42 -22.51
N SER A 66 -4.11 -0.01 -21.76
CA SER A 66 -5.35 -0.58 -22.31
C SER A 66 -6.55 0.37 -22.23
N VAL A 67 -6.31 1.62 -21.79
CA VAL A 67 -7.27 2.74 -21.73
C VAL A 67 -6.89 3.77 -22.77
#